data_AF-A0A061D3I0-F1
#
_entry.id   AF-A0A061D3I0-F1
#
_cell.length_a   1.000
_cell.length_b   1.000
_cell.length_c   1.000
_cell.angle_alpha   90.00
_cell.angle_beta   90.00
_cell.angle_gamma   90.00
#
_symmetry.space_group_name_H-M   'P 1'
#
loop_
_entity.id
_entity.type
_entity.pdbx_description
1 polymer ?
#
loop_
_entity_poly.entity_id
_entity_poly.type
_entity_poly.pdbx_seq_one_letter_code
_entity_poly.pdbx_strand_id
1 'polypeptide(L)'
;MQGCGVTYKLDELFKPETPKLYDSYGQRKSGCKIDIQAAGEAAFYCTAPYVLDPPNCFEEVLMGGIIMNVKDISKSLIASASNHFVILRFDSELIGSGETLRQTPPLECRCVTIKGIVLSTMQIENYNSKL
;
A
#
# COMPACT_ATOMS: atom_id res chain seq x y z
N MET A 1 -6.31 4.12 11.79
CA MET A 1 -5.60 4.16 10.49
C MET A 1 -6.43 3.44 9.44
N GLN A 2 -6.35 3.84 8.17
CA GLN A 2 -6.86 3.02 7.07
C GLN A 2 -5.81 1.97 6.72
N GLY A 3 -6.24 0.76 6.37
CA GLY A 3 -5.29 -0.30 6.06
C GLY A 3 -5.87 -1.70 6.13
N CYS A 4 -5.03 -2.68 5.82
CA CYS A 4 -5.41 -4.08 5.79
C CYS A 4 -4.21 -4.98 6.07
N GLY A 5 -4.41 -6.29 6.03
CA GLY A 5 -3.33 -7.25 6.24
C GLY A 5 -3.80 -8.68 6.33
N VAL A 6 -2.93 -9.54 6.86
CA VAL A 6 -3.23 -10.95 7.15
C VAL A 6 -3.83 -11.07 8.54
N THR A 7 -5.13 -11.40 8.66
CA THR A 7 -5.87 -12.02 9.81
C THR A 7 -7.35 -11.60 9.81
N TYR A 8 -8.18 -12.31 10.59
CA TYR A 8 -9.63 -12.07 10.74
C TYR A 8 -9.99 -10.97 11.76
N LYS A 9 -9.05 -10.44 12.55
CA LYS A 9 -9.29 -9.39 13.56
C LYS A 9 -8.75 -8.02 13.12
N LEU A 10 -8.93 -7.68 11.83
CA LEU A 10 -8.55 -6.38 11.29
C LEU A 10 -9.45 -5.25 11.83
N ASP A 11 -10.65 -5.58 12.31
CA ASP A 11 -11.67 -4.62 12.75
C ASP A 11 -11.27 -3.83 14.02
N GLU A 12 -10.34 -4.34 14.82
CA GLU A 12 -9.78 -3.63 15.98
C GLU A 12 -8.57 -2.73 15.60
N LEU A 13 -7.88 -3.05 14.49
CA LEU A 13 -6.65 -2.37 14.06
C LEU A 13 -6.89 -1.30 12.99
N PHE A 14 -7.86 -1.56 12.11
CA PHE A 14 -8.17 -0.72 10.96
C PHE A 14 -9.61 -0.25 11.01
N LYS A 15 -9.83 0.96 10.47
CA LYS A 15 -11.17 1.51 10.32
C LYS A 15 -12.04 0.57 9.48
N PRO A 16 -13.26 0.19 9.93
CA PRO A 16 -14.13 -0.71 9.17
C PRO A 16 -14.56 -0.09 7.81
N GLU A 17 -14.44 1.22 7.67
CA GLU A 17 -14.66 1.96 6.42
C GLU A 17 -13.50 1.82 5.42
N THR A 18 -12.44 1.08 5.74
CA THR A 18 -11.31 0.88 4.82
C THR A 18 -11.82 0.24 3.52
N PRO A 19 -11.56 0.84 2.34
CA PRO A 19 -12.08 0.31 1.09
C PRO A 19 -11.50 -1.07 0.77
N LYS A 20 -12.39 -1.99 0.39
CA LYS A 20 -12.04 -3.36 0.00
C LYS A 20 -11.44 -3.40 -1.39
N LEU A 21 -10.55 -4.35 -1.63
CA LEU A 21 -10.00 -4.61 -2.95
C LEU A 21 -10.93 -5.49 -3.78
N TYR A 22 -11.11 -5.15 -5.06
CA TYR A 22 -11.85 -5.93 -6.05
C TYR A 22 -11.00 -6.09 -7.31
N ASP A 23 -11.20 -7.19 -8.04
CA ASP A 23 -10.59 -7.36 -9.35
C ASP A 23 -11.39 -6.71 -10.49
N SER A 24 -10.91 -6.86 -11.72
CA SER A 24 -11.54 -6.30 -12.91
C SER A 24 -12.94 -6.87 -13.21
N TYR A 25 -13.30 -8.00 -12.60
CA TYR A 25 -14.63 -8.61 -12.70
C TYR A 25 -15.52 -8.25 -11.50
N GLY A 26 -15.04 -7.39 -10.60
CA GLY A 26 -15.74 -6.99 -9.38
C GLY A 26 -15.73 -8.04 -8.28
N GLN A 27 -14.90 -9.08 -8.37
CA GLN A 27 -14.78 -10.08 -7.31
C GLN A 27 -13.90 -9.58 -6.19
N ARG A 28 -14.35 -9.79 -4.95
CA ARG A 28 -13.62 -9.37 -3.75
C ARG A 28 -12.30 -10.12 -3.65
N LYS A 29 -11.20 -9.37 -3.55
CA LYS A 29 -9.88 -9.89 -3.21
C LYS A 29 -9.54 -9.60 -1.76
N SER A 30 -8.66 -10.42 -1.20
CA SER A 30 -8.10 -10.15 0.12
C SER A 30 -7.21 -8.91 0.07
N GLY A 31 -7.54 -7.94 0.90
CA GLY A 31 -6.79 -6.69 1.02
C GLY A 31 -7.64 -5.45 0.76
N CYS A 32 -6.97 -4.34 0.48
CA CYS A 32 -7.54 -3.00 0.49
C CYS A 32 -6.99 -2.12 -0.61
N LYS A 33 -7.75 -1.07 -0.92
CA LYS A 33 -7.40 -0.06 -1.91
C LYS A 33 -7.55 1.31 -1.27
N ILE A 34 -6.44 2.01 -1.05
CA ILE A 34 -6.39 3.24 -0.28
C ILE A 34 -6.17 4.43 -1.21
N ASP A 35 -7.05 5.41 -1.10
CA ASP A 35 -6.79 6.77 -1.56
C ASP A 35 -5.90 7.47 -0.52
N ILE A 36 -4.62 7.63 -0.82
CA ILE A 36 -3.65 8.12 0.17
C ILE A 36 -3.81 9.61 0.48
N GLN A 37 -4.30 10.40 -0.46
CA GLN A 37 -4.57 11.82 -0.22
C GLN A 37 -5.76 12.01 0.72
N ALA A 38 -6.82 11.21 0.55
CA ALA A 38 -7.96 11.24 1.44
C ALA A 38 -7.66 10.62 2.82
N ALA A 39 -6.85 9.55 2.84
CA ALA A 39 -6.52 8.84 4.07
C ALA A 39 -5.44 9.54 4.91
N GLY A 40 -4.51 10.25 4.27
CA GLY A 40 -3.30 10.83 4.88
C GLY A 40 -2.24 9.81 5.29
N GLU A 41 -2.66 8.60 5.66
CA GLU A 41 -1.79 7.49 6.06
C GLU A 41 -2.46 6.14 5.75
N ALA A 42 -1.65 5.18 5.29
CA ALA A 42 -2.02 3.79 5.09
C ALA A 42 -1.07 2.89 5.88
N ALA A 43 -1.62 1.85 6.53
CA ALA A 43 -0.83 0.86 7.24
C ALA A 43 -1.15 -0.56 6.75
N PHE A 44 -0.13 -1.40 6.66
CA PHE A 44 -0.24 -2.77 6.17
C PHE A 44 0.38 -3.74 7.14
N TYR A 45 -0.44 -4.70 7.56
CA TYR A 45 -0.06 -5.70 8.54
C TYR A 45 0.35 -7.01 7.84
N CYS A 46 1.62 -7.35 7.94
CA CYS A 46 2.17 -8.60 7.44
C CYS A 46 3.16 -9.13 8.47
N THR A 47 2.79 -10.21 9.16
CA THR A 47 3.59 -10.79 10.24
C THR A 47 3.99 -12.23 9.92
N ALA A 48 5.01 -12.73 10.63
CA ALA A 48 5.48 -14.10 10.51
C ALA A 48 4.32 -15.11 10.68
N PRO A 49 4.28 -16.19 9.89
CA PRO A 49 5.33 -16.68 8.99
C PRO A 49 5.27 -16.10 7.55
N TYR A 50 4.48 -15.05 7.33
CA TYR A 50 4.32 -14.41 6.02
C TYR A 50 5.34 -13.29 5.83
N VAL A 51 5.63 -12.97 4.57
CA VAL A 51 6.63 -11.96 4.21
C VAL A 51 6.03 -10.93 3.26
N LEU A 52 6.60 -9.72 3.29
CA LEU A 52 6.23 -8.66 2.37
C LEU A 52 6.80 -8.94 0.97
N ASP A 53 6.03 -8.55 -0.04
CA ASP A 53 6.42 -8.51 -1.44
C ASP A 53 6.04 -7.14 -2.03
N PRO A 54 7.02 -6.26 -2.33
CA PRO A 54 8.47 -6.47 -2.19
C PRO A 54 8.92 -6.52 -0.71
N PRO A 55 10.10 -7.11 -0.40
CA PRO A 55 10.57 -7.29 0.97
C PRO A 55 10.66 -5.99 1.78
N ASN A 56 11.00 -4.87 1.12
CA ASN A 56 11.13 -3.55 1.75
C ASN A 56 9.89 -2.67 1.52
N CYS A 57 8.69 -3.24 1.33
CA CYS A 57 7.49 -2.41 1.32
C CYS A 57 7.41 -1.55 2.60
N PHE A 58 7.19 -0.23 2.58
CA PHE A 58 6.92 0.67 1.45
C PHE A 58 8.12 1.46 0.92
N GLU A 59 9.35 1.19 1.34
CA GLU A 59 10.50 1.81 0.66
C GLU A 59 10.56 1.41 -0.82
N GLU A 60 10.09 0.20 -1.11
CA GLU A 60 9.87 -0.33 -2.45
C GLU A 60 8.40 -0.70 -2.65
N VAL A 61 7.91 -0.59 -3.88
CA VAL A 61 6.55 -0.98 -4.27
C VAL A 61 6.55 -1.65 -5.63
N LEU A 62 5.52 -2.46 -5.90
CA LEU A 62 5.23 -2.92 -7.25
C LEU A 62 4.39 -1.87 -7.96
N MET A 63 4.89 -1.34 -9.07
CA MET A 63 4.15 -0.48 -9.98
C MET A 63 3.97 -1.22 -11.30
N GLY A 64 2.76 -1.72 -11.58
CA GLY A 64 2.51 -2.52 -12.78
C GLY A 64 3.35 -3.81 -12.87
N GLY A 65 3.74 -4.37 -11.72
CA GLY A 65 4.58 -5.57 -11.62
C GLY A 65 6.10 -5.31 -11.62
N ILE A 66 6.54 -4.05 -11.73
CA ILE A 66 7.94 -3.65 -11.65
C ILE A 66 8.23 -3.11 -10.24
N ILE A 67 9.32 -3.55 -9.62
CA ILE A 67 9.77 -3.03 -8.33
C ILE A 67 10.38 -1.64 -8.53
N MET A 68 9.89 -0.67 -7.77
CA MET A 68 10.30 0.73 -7.83
C MET A 68 10.52 1.28 -6.42
N ASN A 69 11.51 2.15 -6.24
CA ASN A 69 11.67 2.87 -4.97
C ASN A 69 10.61 3.96 -4.86
N VAL A 70 9.95 4.07 -3.70
CA VAL A 70 8.90 5.09 -3.50
C VAL A 70 9.44 6.51 -3.61
N LYS A 71 10.68 6.77 -3.20
CA LYS A 71 11.30 8.10 -3.29
C LYS A 71 11.54 8.55 -4.73
N ASP A 72 11.70 7.60 -5.66
CA ASP A 72 11.83 7.89 -7.09
C ASP A 72 10.46 8.16 -7.73
N ILE A 73 9.39 7.64 -7.13
CA ILE A 73 8.01 7.83 -7.60
C ILE A 73 7.44 9.15 -7.10
N SER A 74 7.55 9.44 -5.80
CA SER A 74 6.91 10.58 -5.15
C SER A 74 7.72 11.07 -3.96
N LYS A 75 7.96 12.38 -3.91
CA LYS A 75 8.57 13.01 -2.72
C LYS A 75 7.61 13.15 -1.55
N SER A 76 6.31 13.19 -1.83
CA SER A 76 5.25 13.35 -0.83
C SER A 76 4.90 12.07 -0.08
N LEU A 77 5.48 10.93 -0.47
CA LEU A 77 5.23 9.64 0.16
C LEU A 77 6.39 9.25 1.08
N ILE A 78 6.09 9.11 2.37
CA ILE A 78 7.06 8.78 3.41
C ILE A 78 6.78 7.37 3.92
N ALA A 79 7.70 6.45 3.63
CA ALA A 79 7.65 5.09 4.14
C ALA A 79 8.24 5.01 5.56
N SER A 80 7.63 4.19 6.40
CA SER A 80 8.18 3.78 7.69
C SER A 80 7.78 2.34 8.00
N ALA A 81 8.62 1.63 8.77
CA ALA A 81 8.39 0.25 9.12
C ALA A 81 8.52 0.05 10.64
N SER A 82 7.73 -0.89 11.15
CA SER A 82 7.80 -1.44 12.51
C SER A 82 7.86 -2.96 12.41
N ASN A 83 7.94 -3.67 13.55
CA ASN A 83 8.04 -5.13 13.58
C ASN A 83 6.90 -5.88 12.86
N HIS A 84 5.71 -5.27 12.72
CA HIS A 84 4.54 -5.93 12.14
C HIS A 84 3.76 -5.09 11.13
N PHE A 85 4.00 -3.79 11.11
CA PHE A 85 3.33 -2.85 10.22
C PHE A 85 4.34 -2.14 9.34
N VAL A 86 3.96 -1.97 8.09
CA VAL A 86 4.60 -1.01 7.19
C VAL A 86 3.59 0.08 6.88
N ILE A 87 4.05 1.32 6.97
CA ILE A 87 3.21 2.51 6.95
C ILE A 87 3.69 3.40 5.82
N LEU A 88 2.74 3.93 5.06
CA LEU A 88 2.96 4.97 4.07
C LEU A 88 2.17 6.20 4.50
N ARG A 89 2.87 7.30 4.73
CA ARG A 89 2.27 8.59 5.03
C ARG A 89 2.36 9.50 3.82
N PHE A 90 1.31 10.27 3.59
CA PHE A 90 1.30 11.36 2.62
C PHE A 90 1.56 12.69 3.33
N ASP A 91 2.48 13.47 2.77
CA ASP A 91 2.79 14.82 3.20
C ASP A 91 2.67 15.79 2.01
N SER A 92 1.57 16.55 2.00
CA SER A 92 1.27 17.48 0.92
C SER A 92 2.29 18.61 0.78
N GLU A 93 3.03 18.94 1.84
CA GLU A 93 4.05 20.00 1.80
C GLU A 93 5.29 19.56 0.99
N LEU A 94 5.46 18.26 0.79
CA LEU A 94 6.59 17.66 0.07
C LEU A 94 6.29 17.34 -1.40
N ILE A 95 5.11 17.71 -1.91
CA ILE A 95 4.77 17.51 -3.33
C ILE A 95 5.82 18.22 -4.20
N GLY A 96 6.48 17.43 -5.05
CA GLY A 96 7.54 17.92 -5.91
C GLY A 96 7.02 18.84 -7.01
N SER A 97 7.78 19.87 -7.35
CA SER A 97 7.47 20.73 -8.51
C SER A 97 7.34 19.88 -9.79
N GLY A 98 6.18 19.93 -10.43
CA GLY A 98 5.85 19.18 -11.65
C GLY A 98 5.28 17.77 -11.40
N GLU A 99 5.10 17.34 -10.14
CA GLU A 99 4.33 16.13 -9.85
C GLU A 99 2.84 16.35 -10.11
N THR A 100 2.18 15.36 -10.70
CA THR A 100 0.73 15.38 -10.96
C THR A 100 0.04 14.22 -10.25
N LEU A 101 -1.26 14.36 -10.00
CA LEU A 101 -2.06 13.31 -9.38
C LEU A 101 -2.11 12.08 -10.29
N ARG A 102 -1.68 10.94 -9.78
CA ARG A 102 -1.76 9.64 -10.45
C ARG A 102 -2.73 8.70 -9.76
N GLN A 103 -3.57 8.08 -10.58
CA GLN A 103 -4.48 7.01 -10.19
C GLN A 103 -4.00 5.64 -10.64
N THR A 104 -3.36 5.56 -11.81
CA THR A 104 -2.92 4.30 -12.41
C THR A 104 -1.50 4.42 -12.97
N PRO A 105 -0.70 3.34 -12.94
CA PRO A 105 -0.94 2.12 -12.14
C PRO A 105 -0.90 2.41 -10.63
N PRO A 106 -1.67 1.68 -9.80
CA PRO A 106 -1.56 1.79 -8.35
C PRO A 106 -0.20 1.28 -7.88
N LEU A 107 0.24 1.77 -6.72
CA LEU A 107 1.38 1.18 -6.03
C LEU A 107 0.89 -0.01 -5.22
N GLU A 108 1.55 -1.16 -5.34
CA GLU A 108 1.14 -2.36 -4.64
C GLU A 108 2.20 -2.84 -3.64
N CYS A 109 1.70 -3.30 -2.50
CA CYS A 109 2.41 -4.19 -1.62
C CYS A 109 1.56 -5.42 -1.32
N ARG A 110 2.23 -6.55 -1.14
CA ARG A 110 1.59 -7.84 -0.94
C ARG A 110 2.15 -8.48 0.32
N CYS A 111 1.32 -9.25 0.99
CA CYS A 111 1.75 -10.17 2.03
C CYS A 111 1.61 -11.57 1.45
N VAL A 112 2.71 -12.31 1.40
CA VAL A 112 2.80 -13.61 0.74
C VAL A 112 3.26 -14.69 1.72
N THR A 113 2.88 -15.93 1.45
CA THR A 113 3.51 -17.09 2.11
C THR A 113 4.96 -17.22 1.68
N ILE A 114 5.76 -18.01 2.43
CA ILE A 114 7.12 -18.41 2.04
C ILE A 114 7.21 -19.11 0.66
N LYS A 115 6.08 -19.58 0.12
CA LYS A 115 5.98 -20.19 -1.22
C LYS A 115 5.53 -19.20 -2.30
N GLY A 116 5.38 -17.92 -1.97
CA GLY A 116 4.95 -16.87 -2.91
C GLY A 116 3.44 -16.75 -3.13
N ILE A 117 2.61 -17.51 -2.39
CA ILE A 117 1.15 -17.38 -2.46
C ILE A 117 0.71 -16.06 -1.83
N VAL A 118 0.01 -15.21 -2.59
CA VAL A 118 -0.54 -13.92 -2.12
C VAL A 118 -1.71 -14.15 -1.17
N LEU A 119 -1.63 -13.58 0.03
CA LEU A 119 -2.67 -13.65 1.06
C LEU A 119 -3.48 -12.36 1.17
N SER A 120 -2.82 -11.21 0.97
CA SER A 120 -3.46 -9.90 0.98
C SER A 120 -2.66 -8.95 0.10
N THR A 121 -3.35 -8.08 -0.62
CA THR A 121 -2.75 -7.00 -1.41
C THR A 121 -3.27 -5.66 -0.95
N MET A 122 -2.38 -4.71 -0.74
CA MET A 122 -2.73 -3.32 -0.56
C MET A 122 -2.37 -2.55 -1.82
N GLN A 123 -3.31 -1.78 -2.33
CA GLN A 123 -3.12 -0.85 -3.43
C GLN A 123 -3.21 0.58 -2.93
N ILE A 124 -2.30 1.43 -3.39
CA ILE A 124 -2.31 2.88 -3.14
C ILE A 124 -2.61 3.60 -4.45
N GLU A 125 -3.62 4.45 -4.42
CA GLU A 125 -4.00 5.36 -5.50
C GLU A 125 -3.98 6.81 -5.04
N ASN A 126 -4.17 7.73 -6.01
CA ASN A 126 -4.21 9.16 -5.80
C ASN A 126 -2.92 9.68 -5.14
N TYR A 127 -1.76 9.31 -5.69
CA TYR A 127 -0.45 9.80 -5.26
C TYR A 127 0.14 10.78 -6.27
N ASN A 128 0.95 11.73 -5.81
CA ASN A 128 1.64 12.70 -6.70
C ASN A 128 2.91 12.09 -7.28
N SER A 129 3.10 12.14 -8.60
CA SER A 129 4.31 11.62 -9.25
C SER A 129 4.64 12.35 -10.55
N LYS A 130 5.91 12.26 -10.98
CA LYS A 130 6.40 12.74 -12.28
C LYS A 130 6.51 11.65 -13.35
N LEU A 131 6.45 10.38 -12.93
CA LEU A 131 6.58 9.23 -13.83
C LEU A 131 5.41 9.13 -14.78
#